data_AF-A0A9D9RG89-F1
#
_entry.id   AF-A0A9D9RG89-F1
#
_cell.length_a   1.000
_cell.length_b   1.000
_cell.length_c   1.000
_cell.angle_alpha   90.00
_cell.angle_beta   90.00
_cell.angle_gamma   90.00
#
_symmetry.space_group_name_H-M   'P 1'
#
loop_
_entity.id
_entity.type
_entity.pdbx_description
1 polymer ?
#
loop_
_entity_poly.entity_id
_entity_poly.type
_entity_poly.pdbx_seq_one_letter_code
_entity_poly.pdbx_strand_id
1 'polypeptide(L)'
;GIVFSFMLIFPSWGGMINGLLTLRGAWDRVREDVILKFMVVAVTAYGMSTFEGPMLSLKSINAVAHYTDWIVAHVHVGGLGWNGMLTFGILYWLIPRMYKTNLFSNKLANAHFWLATLGILFYAIPMYWAGWQQASMWEQFTPTGQLKYQFLETVTYMRPFYAMRSLGGLLYLTGAVLGMVNLFKTIGQGTLVANEDAEAPALEAKYEKHKGEHWHRWIERKPTPMLVMSLIVILIGGAVEMVPTFLVKSNVPTISSVKPYTPLELQGRDIYVREGCYTCHSQMIRPFRSETERYGEYSKAGEFVYDHPFQWGSKRTGPDLAREGAGNNKKSNAWHFNHLDEPSAISTGSVMPSYAFLIDHELDTASTASKIKAMQTLGVPYATGYATIANKELMDQAKQIAANLKQDGIEVGPNKEIISVIAYLQRLGTDINKK
;
A
#
# COMPACT_ATOMS: atom_id res chain seq x y z
N GLY A 1 10.53 3.53 15.62
CA GLY A 1 10.64 3.17 14.19
C GLY A 1 12.07 2.91 13.76
N ILE A 2 12.80 3.95 13.35
CA ILE A 2 14.08 3.83 12.60
C ILE A 2 15.10 2.89 13.23
N VAL A 3 15.41 3.04 14.53
CA VAL A 3 16.41 2.20 15.21
C VAL A 3 16.04 0.72 15.16
N PHE A 4 14.80 0.38 15.51
CA PHE A 4 14.30 -1.00 15.41
C PHE A 4 14.33 -1.51 13.97
N SER A 5 13.93 -0.68 12.99
CA SER A 5 13.98 -1.05 11.57
C SER A 5 15.41 -1.36 11.11
N PHE A 6 16.39 -0.54 11.50
CA PHE A 6 17.79 -0.80 11.18
C PHE A 6 18.33 -2.07 11.86
N MET A 7 17.97 -2.30 13.13
CA MET A 7 18.36 -3.53 13.85
C MET A 7 17.79 -4.80 13.21
N LEU A 8 16.64 -4.73 12.54
CA LEU A 8 16.03 -5.89 11.86
C LEU A 8 16.85 -6.42 10.67
N ILE A 9 17.83 -5.65 10.15
CA ILE A 9 18.73 -6.14 9.10
C ILE A 9 19.48 -7.40 9.59
N PHE A 10 20.02 -7.38 10.81
CA PHE A 10 20.88 -8.45 11.32
C PHE A 10 20.20 -9.82 11.40
N PRO A 11 19.05 -10.00 12.08
CA PRO A 11 18.37 -11.29 12.10
C PRO A 11 17.87 -11.69 10.71
N SER A 12 17.43 -10.73 9.90
CA SER A 12 16.92 -11.02 8.55
C SER A 12 18.02 -11.58 7.65
N TRP A 13 19.16 -10.90 7.59
CA TRP A 13 20.33 -11.35 6.85
C TRP A 13 20.95 -12.62 7.43
N GLY A 14 20.82 -12.86 8.74
CA GLY A 14 21.16 -14.16 9.34
C GLY A 14 20.42 -15.32 8.65
N GLY A 15 19.13 -15.15 8.36
CA GLY A 15 18.35 -16.11 7.58
C GLY A 15 18.85 -16.28 6.14
N MET A 16 19.17 -15.18 5.47
CA MET A 16 19.70 -15.20 4.09
C MET A 16 21.04 -15.93 4.03
N ILE A 17 21.98 -15.52 4.90
CA ILE A 17 23.33 -16.06 4.97
C ILE A 17 23.27 -17.56 5.29
N ASN A 18 22.42 -17.97 6.24
CA ASN A 18 22.23 -19.39 6.54
C ASN A 18 21.75 -20.18 5.31
N GLY A 19 20.73 -19.67 4.61
CA GLY A 19 20.23 -20.30 3.39
C GLY A 19 21.30 -20.43 2.29
N LEU A 20 22.08 -19.36 2.04
CA LEU A 20 23.11 -19.37 0.99
C LEU A 20 24.36 -20.17 1.38
N LEU A 21 24.79 -20.11 2.65
CA LEU A 21 25.94 -20.89 3.13
C LEU A 21 25.63 -22.39 3.21
N THR A 22 24.37 -22.79 3.36
CA THR A 22 23.95 -24.20 3.26
C THR A 22 24.25 -24.78 1.86
N LEU A 23 24.28 -23.94 0.82
CA LEU A 23 24.63 -24.34 -0.54
C LEU A 23 26.15 -24.32 -0.81
N ARG A 24 26.98 -23.99 0.18
CA ARG A 24 28.44 -23.96 0.02
C ARG A 24 28.96 -25.34 -0.36
N GLY A 25 29.59 -25.43 -1.53
CA GLY A 25 30.08 -26.70 -2.10
C GLY A 25 29.06 -27.47 -2.94
N ALA A 26 27.84 -26.96 -3.11
CA ALA A 26 26.77 -27.56 -3.92
C ALA A 26 26.19 -26.58 -4.97
N TRP A 27 26.93 -25.51 -5.29
CA TRP A 27 26.51 -24.47 -6.24
C TRP A 27 26.35 -24.98 -7.68
N ASP A 28 27.09 -26.03 -8.04
CA ASP A 28 26.95 -26.78 -9.29
C ASP A 28 25.52 -27.33 -9.45
N ARG A 29 24.92 -27.84 -8.36
CA ARG A 29 23.55 -28.39 -8.38
C ARG A 29 22.49 -27.35 -8.70
N VAL A 30 22.73 -26.08 -8.38
CA VAL A 30 21.79 -24.98 -8.67
C VAL A 30 21.60 -24.83 -10.19
N ARG A 31 22.59 -25.19 -11.01
CA ARG A 31 22.44 -25.11 -12.47
C ARG A 31 21.48 -26.17 -13.02
N GLU A 32 21.39 -27.32 -12.35
CA GLU A 32 20.67 -28.50 -12.81
C GLU A 32 19.28 -28.61 -12.17
N ASP A 33 19.18 -28.39 -10.87
CA ASP A 33 17.95 -28.53 -10.09
C ASP A 33 17.11 -27.25 -10.12
N VAL A 34 15.91 -27.34 -10.70
CA VAL A 34 14.97 -26.21 -10.80
C VAL A 34 14.47 -25.75 -9.43
N ILE A 35 14.27 -26.66 -8.47
CA ILE A 35 13.83 -26.31 -7.12
C ILE A 35 14.90 -25.43 -6.46
N LEU A 36 16.17 -25.82 -6.56
CA LEU A 36 17.27 -25.04 -6.01
C LEU A 36 17.38 -23.66 -6.68
N LYS A 37 17.11 -23.54 -7.99
CA LYS A 37 17.06 -22.22 -8.66
C LYS A 37 16.04 -21.28 -8.04
N PHE A 38 14.81 -21.76 -7.84
CA PHE A 38 13.75 -20.99 -7.18
C PHE A 38 14.16 -20.58 -5.76
N MET A 39 14.69 -21.53 -4.97
CA MET A 39 15.13 -21.29 -3.60
C MET A 39 16.24 -20.22 -3.51
N VAL A 40 17.24 -20.30 -4.39
CA VAL A 40 18.35 -19.33 -4.42
C VAL A 40 17.84 -17.93 -4.76
N VAL A 41 17.07 -17.78 -5.84
CA VAL A 41 16.51 -16.48 -6.23
C VAL A 41 15.61 -15.93 -5.13
N ALA A 42 14.82 -16.78 -4.47
CA ALA A 42 13.96 -16.38 -3.37
C ALA A 42 14.75 -15.81 -2.19
N VAL A 43 15.82 -16.49 -1.77
CA VAL A 43 16.67 -16.06 -0.66
C VAL A 43 17.47 -14.81 -1.02
N THR A 44 17.89 -14.66 -2.28
CA THR A 44 18.53 -13.41 -2.75
C THR A 44 17.56 -12.23 -2.73
N ALA A 45 16.34 -12.41 -3.25
CA ALA A 45 15.30 -11.37 -3.22
C ALA A 45 14.89 -11.02 -1.78
N TYR A 46 14.84 -12.01 -0.89
CA TYR A 46 14.64 -11.82 0.54
C TYR A 46 15.72 -10.90 1.14
N GLY A 47 16.99 -11.21 0.87
CA GLY A 47 18.12 -10.40 1.31
C GLY A 47 18.05 -8.95 0.84
N MET A 48 17.71 -8.75 -0.43
CA MET A 48 17.52 -7.43 -1.01
C MET A 48 16.37 -6.69 -0.35
N SER A 49 15.18 -7.30 -0.28
CA SER A 49 14.01 -6.67 0.33
C SER A 49 14.24 -6.33 1.80
N THR A 50 14.89 -7.20 2.56
CA THR A 50 15.17 -6.97 3.99
C THR A 50 16.35 -6.03 4.25
N PHE A 51 17.16 -5.73 3.24
CA PHE A 51 18.09 -4.61 3.27
C PHE A 51 17.38 -3.28 2.94
N GLU A 52 16.54 -3.28 1.91
CA GLU A 52 15.84 -2.08 1.46
C GLU A 52 14.83 -1.55 2.47
N GLY A 53 14.04 -2.41 3.12
CA GLY A 53 13.01 -1.96 4.07
C GLY A 53 13.58 -1.07 5.18
N PRO A 54 14.66 -1.51 5.86
CA PRO A 54 15.40 -0.68 6.83
C PRO A 54 15.99 0.60 6.24
N MET A 55 16.53 0.56 5.02
CA MET A 55 17.01 1.77 4.33
C MET A 55 15.87 2.78 4.09
N LEU A 56 14.71 2.31 3.65
CA LEU A 56 13.51 3.13 3.42
C LEU A 56 12.94 3.76 4.72
N SER A 57 13.35 3.26 5.89
CA SER A 57 13.01 3.87 7.18
C SER A 57 13.88 5.09 7.54
N LEU A 58 15.06 5.23 6.92
CA LEU A 58 15.93 6.39 7.14
C LEU A 58 15.28 7.64 6.52
N LYS A 59 15.16 8.72 7.30
CA LYS A 59 14.46 9.94 6.87
C LYS A 59 14.97 10.49 5.53
N SER A 60 16.28 10.43 5.29
CA SER A 60 16.92 10.90 4.05
C SER A 60 16.50 10.08 2.83
N ILE A 61 16.46 8.76 2.95
CA ILE A 61 16.03 7.86 1.87
C ILE A 61 14.51 7.92 1.70
N ASN A 62 13.79 7.97 2.81
CA ASN A 62 12.33 8.09 2.81
C ASN A 62 11.84 9.36 2.12
N ALA A 63 12.56 10.48 2.24
CA ALA A 63 12.24 11.72 1.53
C ALA A 63 12.12 11.51 0.01
N VAL A 64 12.99 10.66 -0.56
CA VAL A 64 13.01 10.30 -1.99
C VAL A 64 12.02 9.18 -2.30
N ALA A 65 12.03 8.11 -1.50
CA ALA A 65 11.29 6.91 -1.83
C ALA A 65 9.79 7.00 -1.52
N HIS A 66 9.38 7.74 -0.50
CA HIS A 66 7.97 7.83 -0.11
C HIS A 66 7.12 8.44 -1.23
N TYR A 67 5.94 7.86 -1.47
CA TYR A 67 5.02 8.17 -2.56
C TYR A 67 5.48 7.82 -3.99
N THR A 68 6.72 7.40 -4.19
CA THR A 68 7.23 7.05 -5.52
C THR A 68 7.07 5.56 -5.82
N ASP A 69 7.30 5.18 -7.08
CA ASP A 69 7.29 3.80 -7.54
C ASP A 69 8.45 2.95 -6.96
N TRP A 70 9.38 3.54 -6.18
CA TRP A 70 10.35 2.75 -5.40
C TRP A 70 9.63 1.83 -4.41
N ILE A 71 8.64 2.33 -3.67
CA ILE A 71 7.89 1.49 -2.71
C ILE A 71 7.21 0.32 -3.42
N VAL A 72 6.75 0.54 -4.65
CA VAL A 72 6.17 -0.50 -5.51
C VAL A 72 7.24 -1.52 -5.91
N ALA A 73 8.46 -1.11 -6.28
CA ALA A 73 9.55 -2.03 -6.57
C ALA A 73 9.88 -2.91 -5.35
N HIS A 74 10.07 -2.27 -4.19
CA HIS A 74 10.40 -2.92 -2.93
C HIS A 74 9.40 -4.02 -2.56
N VAL A 75 8.09 -3.72 -2.57
CA VAL A 75 7.06 -4.70 -2.21
C VAL A 75 6.99 -5.86 -3.21
N HIS A 76 7.29 -5.64 -4.49
CA HIS A 76 7.28 -6.71 -5.50
C HIS A 76 8.54 -7.58 -5.45
N VAL A 77 9.70 -7.03 -5.08
CA VAL A 77 10.89 -7.85 -4.79
C VAL A 77 10.62 -8.78 -3.62
N GLY A 78 9.98 -8.31 -2.54
CA GLY A 78 9.55 -9.17 -1.43
C GLY A 78 8.41 -10.14 -1.81
N GLY A 79 7.36 -9.65 -2.45
CA GLY A 79 6.16 -10.43 -2.74
C GLY A 79 6.36 -11.47 -3.86
N LEU A 80 6.90 -11.06 -5.00
CA LEU A 80 7.09 -11.95 -6.16
C LEU A 80 8.49 -12.58 -6.16
N GLY A 81 9.52 -11.80 -5.85
CA GLY A 81 10.90 -12.26 -5.86
C GLY A 81 11.21 -13.21 -4.72
N TRP A 82 10.77 -12.92 -3.49
CA TRP A 82 10.97 -13.80 -2.33
C TRP A 82 9.79 -14.75 -2.13
N ASN A 83 8.62 -14.26 -1.70
CA ASN A 83 7.52 -15.14 -1.27
C ASN A 83 7.02 -16.04 -2.42
N GLY A 84 6.81 -15.47 -3.61
CA GLY A 84 6.38 -16.21 -4.79
C GLY A 84 7.39 -17.28 -5.20
N MET A 85 8.66 -16.92 -5.40
CA MET A 85 9.71 -17.88 -5.79
C MET A 85 9.91 -18.99 -4.76
N LEU A 86 9.92 -18.66 -3.46
CA LEU A 86 10.04 -19.63 -2.38
C LEU A 86 8.88 -20.63 -2.44
N THR A 87 7.65 -20.11 -2.57
CA THR A 87 6.44 -20.93 -2.65
C THR A 87 6.47 -21.85 -3.85
N PHE A 88 6.87 -21.36 -5.03
CA PHE A 88 7.01 -22.20 -6.22
C PHE A 88 8.04 -23.31 -6.04
N GLY A 89 9.20 -23.00 -5.46
CA GLY A 89 10.21 -24.01 -5.12
C GLY A 89 9.68 -25.08 -4.18
N ILE A 90 8.98 -24.67 -3.11
CA ILE A 90 8.35 -25.59 -2.15
C ILE A 90 7.31 -26.46 -2.84
N LEU A 91 6.43 -25.90 -3.67
CA LEU A 91 5.39 -26.68 -4.37
C LEU A 91 5.99 -27.71 -5.33
N TYR A 92 7.04 -27.34 -6.08
CA TYR A 92 7.74 -28.29 -6.95
C TYR A 92 8.45 -29.41 -6.19
N TRP A 93 8.80 -29.19 -4.93
CA TRP A 93 9.36 -30.22 -4.05
C TRP A 93 8.29 -31.08 -3.38
N LEU A 94 7.21 -30.46 -2.91
CA LEU A 94 6.18 -31.05 -2.06
C LEU A 94 5.19 -31.89 -2.87
N ILE A 95 4.65 -31.36 -3.96
CA ILE A 95 3.57 -32.01 -4.72
C ILE A 95 4.00 -33.38 -5.28
N PRO A 96 5.15 -33.54 -5.96
CA PRO A 96 5.56 -34.87 -6.43
C PRO A 96 5.68 -35.90 -5.30
N ARG A 97 6.13 -35.47 -4.11
CA ARG A 97 6.26 -36.34 -2.93
C ARG A 97 4.91 -36.79 -2.37
N MET A 98 3.97 -35.86 -2.20
CA MET A 98 2.62 -36.17 -1.70
C MET A 98 1.87 -37.15 -2.60
N TYR A 99 2.10 -37.08 -3.91
CA TYR A 99 1.45 -37.92 -4.91
C TYR A 99 2.32 -39.11 -5.37
N LYS A 100 3.44 -39.37 -4.68
CA LYS A 100 4.45 -40.41 -4.98
C LYS A 100 4.75 -40.54 -6.48
N THR A 101 5.00 -39.41 -7.13
CA THR A 101 5.28 -39.34 -8.56
C THR A 101 6.48 -38.44 -8.83
N ASN A 102 6.95 -38.45 -10.07
CA ASN A 102 7.93 -37.49 -10.55
C ASN A 102 7.22 -36.24 -11.10
N LEU A 103 7.92 -35.12 -11.13
CA LEU A 103 7.38 -33.91 -11.74
C LEU A 103 7.07 -34.14 -13.23
N PHE A 104 5.87 -33.74 -13.68
CA PHE A 104 5.42 -33.96 -15.05
C PHE A 104 6.43 -33.48 -16.10
N SER A 105 7.00 -32.28 -15.92
CA SER A 105 8.04 -31.76 -16.81
C SER A 105 9.03 -30.83 -16.11
N ASN A 106 10.29 -31.22 -16.08
CA ASN A 106 11.39 -30.35 -15.67
C ASN A 106 11.63 -29.19 -16.64
N LYS A 107 11.32 -29.36 -17.94
CA LYS A 107 11.43 -28.28 -18.94
C LYS A 107 10.42 -27.16 -18.67
N LEU A 108 9.17 -27.52 -18.36
CA LEU A 108 8.14 -26.53 -17.99
C LEU A 108 8.48 -25.83 -16.68
N ALA A 109 9.03 -26.56 -15.71
CA ALA A 109 9.48 -25.95 -14.46
C ALA A 109 10.62 -24.94 -14.67
N ASN A 110 11.58 -25.26 -15.55
CA ASN A 110 12.67 -24.37 -15.91
C ASN A 110 12.17 -23.15 -16.72
N ALA A 111 11.21 -23.34 -17.64
CA ALA A 111 10.56 -22.24 -18.33
C ALA A 111 9.80 -21.31 -17.37
N HIS A 112 9.05 -21.88 -16.41
CA HIS A 112 8.42 -21.12 -15.33
C HIS A 112 9.47 -20.31 -14.56
N PHE A 113 10.58 -20.94 -14.14
CA PHE A 113 11.66 -20.26 -13.43
C PHE A 113 12.14 -19.02 -14.20
N TRP A 114 12.52 -19.16 -15.47
CA TRP A 114 13.02 -18.02 -16.24
C TRP A 114 11.98 -16.93 -16.48
N LEU A 115 10.73 -17.31 -16.76
CA LEU A 115 9.63 -16.34 -16.92
C LEU A 115 9.37 -15.56 -15.63
N ALA A 116 9.38 -16.24 -14.48
CA ALA A 116 9.22 -15.59 -13.18
C ALA A 116 10.43 -14.69 -12.87
N THR A 117 11.66 -15.15 -13.13
CA THR A 117 12.89 -14.39 -12.85
C THR A 117 13.00 -13.15 -13.75
N LEU A 118 12.81 -13.31 -15.05
CA LEU A 118 12.78 -12.17 -15.97
C LEU A 118 11.59 -11.26 -15.66
N GLY A 119 10.44 -11.84 -15.30
CA GLY A 119 9.25 -11.10 -14.90
C GLY A 119 9.52 -10.15 -13.73
N ILE A 120 10.14 -10.63 -12.65
CA ILE A 120 10.49 -9.74 -11.52
C ILE A 120 11.54 -8.71 -11.91
N LEU A 121 12.53 -9.03 -12.75
CA LEU A 121 13.54 -8.05 -13.18
C LEU A 121 12.93 -6.92 -14.01
N PHE A 122 12.09 -7.25 -14.99
CA PHE A 122 11.35 -6.27 -15.79
C PHE A 122 10.27 -5.53 -15.00
N TYR A 123 9.88 -6.04 -13.83
CA TYR A 123 9.01 -5.34 -12.90
C TYR A 123 9.80 -4.34 -12.03
N ALA A 124 10.80 -4.84 -11.30
CA ALA A 124 11.45 -4.10 -10.22
C ALA A 124 12.42 -3.03 -10.75
N ILE A 125 13.28 -3.36 -11.73
CA ILE A 125 14.31 -2.44 -12.23
C ILE A 125 13.70 -1.14 -12.77
N PRO A 126 12.68 -1.18 -13.67
CA PRO A 126 12.03 0.04 -14.13
C PRO A 126 11.35 0.82 -13.01
N MET A 127 10.81 0.15 -11.98
CA MET A 127 10.15 0.80 -10.86
C MET A 127 11.13 1.50 -9.91
N TYR A 128 12.33 0.95 -9.68
CA TYR A 128 13.39 1.68 -8.99
C TYR A 128 13.79 2.95 -9.73
N TRP A 129 13.97 2.85 -11.05
CA TRP A 129 14.33 4.01 -11.86
C TRP A 129 13.20 5.05 -11.93
N ALA A 130 11.95 4.60 -12.06
CA ALA A 130 10.78 5.46 -11.99
C ALA A 130 10.71 6.20 -10.64
N GLY A 131 11.01 5.50 -9.53
CA GLY A 131 11.01 6.10 -8.20
C GLY A 131 12.01 7.26 -8.07
N TRP A 132 13.25 7.03 -8.49
CA TRP A 132 14.28 8.07 -8.54
C TRP A 132 13.91 9.23 -9.46
N GLN A 133 13.37 8.92 -10.63
CA GLN A 133 12.98 9.93 -11.61
C GLN A 133 11.82 10.80 -11.10
N GLN A 134 10.81 10.19 -10.47
CA GLN A 134 9.69 10.91 -9.85
C GLN A 134 10.20 11.90 -8.80
N ALA A 135 11.01 11.42 -7.86
CA ALA A 135 11.59 12.29 -6.82
C ALA A 135 12.41 13.44 -7.44
N SER A 136 13.28 13.11 -8.41
CA SER A 136 14.09 14.11 -9.10
C SER A 136 13.25 15.16 -9.82
N MET A 137 12.19 14.77 -10.53
CA MET A 137 11.30 15.71 -11.21
C MET A 137 10.49 16.56 -10.21
N TRP A 138 10.06 15.98 -9.09
CA TRP A 138 9.29 16.71 -8.09
C TRP A 138 10.12 17.74 -7.34
N GLU A 139 11.40 17.45 -7.08
CA GLU A 139 12.32 18.30 -6.30
C GLU A 139 13.08 19.34 -7.13
N GLN A 140 13.05 19.25 -8.46
CA GLN A 140 13.80 20.17 -9.32
C GLN A 140 13.19 21.58 -9.37
N PHE A 141 14.04 22.56 -9.06
CA PHE A 141 13.76 23.99 -9.21
C PHE A 141 14.57 24.59 -10.37
N THR A 142 13.98 25.56 -11.03
CA THR A 142 14.66 26.45 -11.98
C THR A 142 15.60 27.41 -11.24
N PRO A 143 16.57 28.05 -11.92
CA PRO A 143 17.46 29.05 -11.30
C PRO A 143 16.70 30.23 -10.67
N THR A 144 15.49 30.53 -11.15
CA THR A 144 14.61 31.57 -10.61
C THR A 144 13.82 31.12 -9.37
N GLY A 145 13.97 29.87 -8.94
CA GLY A 145 13.34 29.33 -7.74
C GLY A 145 11.93 28.79 -7.93
N GLN A 146 11.44 28.65 -9.16
CA GLN A 146 10.16 28.03 -9.48
C GLN A 146 10.31 26.53 -9.76
N LEU A 147 9.27 25.74 -9.49
CA LEU A 147 9.27 24.31 -9.82
C LEU A 147 9.44 24.10 -11.33
N LYS A 148 10.37 23.22 -11.70
CA LYS A 148 10.72 22.99 -13.10
C LYS A 148 9.64 22.19 -13.85
N TYR A 149 9.03 21.22 -13.19
CA TYR A 149 8.02 20.34 -13.80
C TYR A 149 6.70 20.43 -13.06
N GLN A 150 5.61 20.44 -13.82
CA GLN A 150 4.25 20.21 -13.34
C GLN A 150 4.04 18.73 -13.02
N PHE A 151 3.09 18.42 -12.14
CA PHE A 151 2.86 17.04 -11.71
C PHE A 151 2.46 16.13 -12.88
N LEU A 152 1.62 16.65 -13.79
CA LEU A 152 1.16 15.93 -14.98
C LEU A 152 2.30 15.54 -15.93
N GLU A 153 3.33 16.38 -16.06
CA GLU A 153 4.52 16.05 -16.85
C GLU A 153 5.23 14.82 -16.29
N THR A 154 5.35 14.71 -14.96
CA THR A 154 5.90 13.50 -14.33
C THR A 154 5.04 12.28 -14.65
N VAL A 155 3.71 12.38 -14.56
CA VAL A 155 2.79 11.25 -14.86
C VAL A 155 2.96 10.78 -16.30
N THR A 156 2.98 11.70 -17.26
CA THR A 156 3.15 11.35 -18.68
C THR A 156 4.54 10.75 -18.96
N TYR A 157 5.59 11.23 -18.28
CA TYR A 157 6.94 10.67 -18.36
C TYR A 157 7.02 9.23 -17.84
N MET A 158 6.17 8.84 -16.87
CA MET A 158 6.20 7.49 -16.28
C MET A 158 5.63 6.38 -17.19
N ARG A 159 4.94 6.73 -18.27
CA ARG A 159 4.29 5.76 -19.20
C ARG A 159 5.19 4.59 -19.63
N PRO A 160 6.43 4.80 -20.15
CA PRO A 160 7.31 3.69 -20.54
C PRO A 160 7.67 2.76 -19.36
N PHE A 161 7.86 3.29 -18.15
CA PHE A 161 8.14 2.47 -16.97
C PHE A 161 6.96 1.58 -16.61
N TYR A 162 5.74 2.09 -16.71
CA TYR A 162 4.52 1.29 -16.49
C TYR A 162 4.28 0.24 -17.58
N ALA A 163 4.66 0.51 -18.82
CA ALA A 163 4.65 -0.50 -19.87
C ALA A 163 5.60 -1.66 -19.55
N MET A 164 6.84 -1.34 -19.15
CA MET A 164 7.83 -2.37 -18.75
C MET A 164 7.38 -3.16 -17.51
N ARG A 165 6.78 -2.49 -16.52
CA ARG A 165 6.18 -3.15 -15.36
C ARG A 165 5.09 -4.13 -15.77
N SER A 166 4.22 -3.73 -16.69
CA SER A 166 3.12 -4.56 -17.18
C SER A 166 3.65 -5.79 -17.94
N LEU A 167 4.71 -5.61 -18.74
CA LEU A 167 5.43 -6.71 -19.37
C LEU A 167 6.02 -7.68 -18.33
N GLY A 168 6.70 -7.17 -17.31
CA GLY A 168 7.26 -7.98 -16.23
C GLY A 168 6.19 -8.79 -15.48
N GLY A 169 5.06 -8.14 -15.16
CA GLY A 169 3.91 -8.81 -14.53
C GLY A 169 3.30 -9.90 -15.41
N LEU A 170 3.14 -9.64 -16.72
CA LEU A 170 2.64 -10.62 -17.68
C LEU A 170 3.56 -11.84 -17.81
N LEU A 171 4.88 -11.62 -17.88
CA LEU A 171 5.87 -12.71 -17.90
C LEU A 171 5.76 -13.56 -16.63
N TYR A 172 5.69 -12.92 -15.46
CA TYR A 172 5.56 -13.62 -14.19
C TYR A 172 4.27 -14.44 -14.11
N LEU A 173 3.13 -13.83 -14.48
CA LEU A 173 1.82 -14.50 -14.49
C LEU A 173 1.80 -15.67 -15.48
N THR A 174 2.36 -15.50 -16.68
CA THR A 174 2.48 -16.57 -17.67
C THR A 174 3.32 -17.73 -17.11
N GLY A 175 4.43 -17.41 -16.45
CA GLY A 175 5.24 -18.39 -15.73
C GLY A 175 4.43 -19.14 -14.68
N ALA A 176 3.69 -18.42 -13.83
CA ALA A 176 2.87 -19.01 -12.78
C ALA A 176 1.78 -19.94 -13.36
N VAL A 177 1.11 -19.54 -14.44
CA VAL A 177 0.14 -20.39 -15.15
C VAL A 177 0.78 -21.67 -15.68
N LEU A 178 1.96 -21.57 -16.31
CA LEU A 178 2.72 -22.75 -16.75
C LEU A 178 3.10 -23.66 -15.57
N GLY A 179 3.50 -23.06 -14.44
CA GLY A 179 3.80 -23.79 -13.21
C GLY A 179 2.59 -24.54 -12.67
N MET A 180 1.43 -23.87 -12.60
CA MET A 180 0.18 -24.51 -12.18
C MET A 180 -0.19 -25.67 -13.11
N VAL A 181 -0.13 -25.49 -14.43
CA VAL A 181 -0.40 -26.57 -15.39
C VAL A 181 0.54 -27.76 -15.16
N ASN A 182 1.83 -27.51 -14.91
CA ASN A 182 2.80 -28.56 -14.62
C ASN A 182 2.47 -29.31 -13.33
N LEU A 183 2.10 -28.59 -12.26
CA LEU A 183 1.70 -29.18 -10.98
C LEU A 183 0.40 -29.98 -11.10
N PHE A 184 -0.63 -29.46 -11.78
CA PHE A 184 -1.89 -30.20 -11.99
C PHE A 184 -1.70 -31.49 -12.79
N LYS A 185 -0.86 -31.46 -13.83
CA LYS A 185 -0.51 -32.68 -14.56
C LYS A 185 0.29 -33.66 -13.72
N THR A 186 1.17 -33.16 -12.84
CA THR A 186 1.90 -34.01 -11.87
C THR A 186 0.93 -34.70 -10.92
N ILE A 187 -0.05 -33.97 -10.38
CA ILE A 187 -1.11 -34.52 -9.53
C ILE A 187 -1.89 -35.61 -10.26
N GLY A 188 -2.30 -35.36 -11.52
CA GLY A 188 -3.03 -36.34 -12.33
C GLY A 188 -2.25 -37.59 -12.71
N GLN A 189 -0.91 -37.57 -12.64
CA GLN A 189 -0.05 -38.74 -12.86
C GLN A 189 0.12 -39.60 -11.60
N GLY A 190 0.03 -39.00 -10.42
CA GLY A 190 0.32 -39.66 -9.16
C GLY A 190 -0.91 -40.16 -8.44
N THR A 191 -0.68 -40.80 -7.29
CA THR A 191 -1.74 -41.21 -6.37
C THR A 191 -1.48 -40.55 -5.03
N LEU A 192 -2.48 -39.85 -4.49
CA LEU A 192 -2.35 -39.16 -3.23
C LEU A 192 -2.12 -40.18 -2.10
N VAL A 193 -1.04 -40.00 -1.35
CA VAL A 193 -0.85 -40.71 -0.08
C VAL A 193 -1.37 -39.82 1.03
N ALA A 194 -2.58 -40.11 1.48
CA ALA A 194 -3.27 -39.30 2.48
C ALA A 194 -2.64 -39.41 3.88
N ASN A 195 -2.12 -40.60 4.21
CA ASN A 195 -1.48 -40.87 5.49
C ASN A 195 -0.17 -41.64 5.23
N GLU A 196 0.92 -41.13 5.80
CA GLU A 196 2.20 -41.81 5.85
C GLU A 196 2.52 -42.07 7.32
N ASP A 197 2.87 -43.31 7.67
CA ASP A 197 3.26 -43.65 9.03
C ASP A 197 4.57 -42.93 9.35
N ALA A 198 4.49 -41.92 10.21
CA ALA A 198 5.63 -41.12 10.63
C ALA A 198 6.08 -41.58 12.03
N GLU A 199 7.26 -42.18 12.10
CA GLU A 199 7.91 -42.50 13.36
C GLU A 199 8.94 -41.40 13.69
N ALA A 200 8.81 -40.80 14.86
CA ALA A 200 9.82 -39.91 15.42
C ALA A 200 10.58 -40.65 16.52
N PRO A 201 11.91 -40.46 16.64
CA PRO A 201 12.65 -41.01 17.77
C PRO A 201 12.01 -40.54 19.07
N ALA A 202 11.86 -41.46 20.03
CA ALA A 202 11.29 -41.14 21.32
C ALA A 202 12.10 -40.01 21.98
N LEU A 203 11.40 -38.98 22.45
CA LEU A 203 12.04 -37.87 23.15
C LEU A 203 12.79 -38.43 24.37
N GLU A 204 14.11 -38.24 24.43
CA GLU A 204 14.91 -38.70 25.55
C GLU A 204 14.40 -38.09 26.87
N ALA A 205 14.14 -38.95 27.86
CA ALA A 205 13.56 -38.53 29.15
C ALA A 205 14.51 -37.65 29.97
N LYS A 206 15.82 -37.78 29.75
CA LYS A 206 16.86 -36.99 30.42
C LYS A 206 17.51 -36.06 29.40
N TYR A 207 17.52 -34.78 29.75
CA TYR A 207 18.17 -33.77 28.96
C TYR A 207 19.65 -33.69 29.33
N GLU A 208 20.52 -33.95 28.37
CA GLU A 208 21.97 -33.72 28.52
C GLU A 208 22.33 -32.31 28.05
N LYS A 209 23.03 -31.57 28.91
CA LYS A 209 23.45 -30.21 28.60
C LYS A 209 24.58 -30.24 27.58
N HIS A 210 24.38 -29.62 26.41
CA HIS A 210 25.45 -29.48 25.42
C HIS A 210 26.51 -28.46 25.88
N LYS A 211 27.76 -28.65 25.43
CA LYS A 211 28.85 -27.72 25.74
C LYS A 211 28.59 -26.36 25.09
N GLY A 212 28.53 -25.29 25.89
CA GLY A 212 28.24 -23.93 25.41
C GLY A 212 26.77 -23.51 25.52
N GLU A 213 25.92 -24.31 26.18
CA GLU A 213 24.49 -24.05 26.24
C GLU A 213 24.11 -22.93 27.24
N HIS A 214 23.29 -21.99 26.77
CA HIS A 214 22.92 -20.76 27.49
C HIS A 214 21.69 -20.92 28.39
N TRP A 215 21.47 -19.94 29.28
CA TRP A 215 20.38 -19.94 30.27
C TRP A 215 18.96 -19.99 29.67
N HIS A 216 18.76 -19.46 28.45
CA HIS A 216 17.46 -19.38 27.79
C HIS A 216 17.09 -20.64 27.00
N ARG A 217 17.95 -21.67 27.01
CA ARG A 217 17.76 -22.88 26.20
C ARG A 217 16.44 -23.62 26.48
N TRP A 218 15.95 -23.55 27.73
CA TRP A 218 14.69 -24.17 28.09
C TRP A 218 13.49 -23.59 27.33
N ILE A 219 13.62 -22.36 26.82
CA ILE A 219 12.67 -21.68 25.94
C ILE A 219 12.82 -22.21 24.52
N GLU A 220 14.02 -22.14 23.95
CA GLU A 220 14.29 -22.47 22.53
C GLU A 220 14.09 -23.95 22.19
N ARG A 221 14.34 -24.84 23.15
CA ARG A 221 14.32 -26.29 22.91
C ARG A 221 12.91 -26.87 22.76
N LYS A 222 11.87 -26.13 23.14
CA LYS A 222 10.47 -26.57 23.06
C LYS A 222 9.65 -25.53 22.30
N PRO A 223 8.78 -25.95 21.36
CA PRO A 223 7.99 -25.00 20.58
C PRO A 223 6.99 -24.22 21.47
N THR A 224 6.39 -24.85 22.49
CA THR A 224 5.36 -24.21 23.33
C THR A 224 5.91 -23.05 24.17
N PRO A 225 7.01 -23.21 24.96
CA PRO A 225 7.59 -22.08 25.69
C PRO A 225 8.07 -20.95 24.78
N MET A 226 8.70 -21.27 23.64
CA MET A 226 9.11 -20.26 22.66
C MET A 226 7.90 -19.46 22.16
N LEU A 227 6.83 -20.14 21.75
CA LEU A 227 5.59 -19.50 21.28
C LEU A 227 5.00 -18.58 22.35
N VAL A 228 4.84 -19.07 23.59
CA VAL A 228 4.24 -18.31 24.69
C VAL A 228 5.09 -17.08 25.03
N MET A 229 6.40 -17.25 25.15
CA MET A 229 7.31 -16.13 25.47
C MET A 229 7.36 -15.10 24.35
N SER A 230 7.45 -15.54 23.09
CA SER A 230 7.39 -14.63 21.93
C SER A 230 6.07 -13.86 21.91
N LEU A 231 4.93 -14.53 22.15
CA LEU A 231 3.63 -13.87 22.24
C LEU A 231 3.59 -12.82 23.35
N ILE A 232 4.07 -13.15 24.56
CA ILE A 232 4.13 -12.20 25.67
C ILE A 232 4.97 -10.98 25.32
N VAL A 233 6.16 -11.17 24.74
CA VAL A 233 7.04 -10.06 24.34
C VAL A 233 6.38 -9.19 23.26
N ILE A 234 5.72 -9.80 22.27
CA ILE A 234 4.97 -9.07 21.23
C ILE A 234 3.83 -8.27 21.86
N LEU A 235 3.08 -8.85 22.80
CA LEU A 235 1.98 -8.16 23.48
C LEU A 235 2.48 -7.00 24.35
N ILE A 236 3.59 -7.17 25.06
CA ILE A 236 4.22 -6.10 25.85
C ILE A 236 4.69 -4.98 24.91
N GLY A 237 5.41 -5.31 23.85
CA GLY A 237 5.88 -4.34 22.85
C GLY A 237 4.71 -3.57 22.22
N GLY A 238 3.67 -4.30 21.79
CA GLY A 238 2.45 -3.74 21.25
C GLY A 238 1.72 -2.85 22.25
N ALA A 239 1.63 -3.24 23.52
CA ALA A 239 1.01 -2.42 24.56
C ALA A 239 1.83 -1.13 24.81
N VAL A 240 3.16 -1.23 24.92
CA VAL A 240 4.04 -0.06 25.12
C VAL A 240 3.97 0.91 23.94
N GLU A 241 3.80 0.43 22.71
CA GLU A 241 3.68 1.27 21.51
C GLU A 241 2.27 1.88 21.35
N MET A 242 1.22 1.08 21.56
CA MET A 242 -0.16 1.49 21.28
C MET A 242 -0.83 2.24 22.43
N VAL A 243 -0.66 1.78 23.68
CA VAL A 243 -1.40 2.30 24.83
C VAL A 243 -1.10 3.79 25.08
N PRO A 244 0.16 4.25 25.08
CA PRO A 244 0.44 5.68 25.25
C PRO A 244 -0.14 6.52 24.11
N THR A 245 -0.11 6.02 22.88
CA THR A 245 -0.66 6.72 21.72
C THR A 245 -2.19 6.92 21.84
N PHE A 246 -2.91 5.92 22.34
CA PHE A 246 -4.38 6.00 22.48
C PHE A 246 -4.85 6.73 23.76
N LEU A 247 -4.16 6.56 24.89
CA LEU A 247 -4.62 7.09 26.18
C LEU A 247 -4.16 8.54 26.42
N VAL A 248 -3.02 8.94 25.89
CA VAL A 248 -2.44 10.26 26.13
C VAL A 248 -2.97 11.23 25.08
N LYS A 249 -4.13 11.85 25.36
CA LYS A 249 -4.78 12.80 24.44
C LYS A 249 -3.89 13.97 24.00
N SER A 250 -2.89 14.37 24.81
CA SER A 250 -1.92 15.39 24.43
C SER A 250 -0.98 14.96 23.29
N ASN A 251 -0.88 13.66 23.00
CA ASN A 251 -0.12 13.14 21.85
C ASN A 251 -0.87 13.34 20.53
N VAL A 252 -2.18 13.61 20.56
CA VAL A 252 -2.99 13.92 19.38
C VAL A 252 -3.22 15.44 19.35
N PRO A 253 -2.40 16.22 18.63
CA PRO A 253 -2.59 17.65 18.54
C PRO A 253 -3.93 17.94 17.86
N THR A 254 -4.84 18.64 18.55
CA THR A 254 -6.09 19.11 17.95
C THR A 254 -5.94 20.56 17.52
N ILE A 255 -6.47 20.89 16.35
CA ILE A 255 -6.47 22.26 15.82
C ILE A 255 -7.90 22.78 15.99
N SER A 256 -8.07 23.87 16.75
CA SER A 256 -9.39 24.41 17.11
C SER A 256 -10.24 24.87 15.91
N SER A 257 -9.58 25.25 14.80
CA SER A 257 -10.22 25.65 13.56
C SER A 257 -10.76 24.47 12.74
N VAL A 258 -10.29 23.24 12.99
CA VAL A 258 -10.76 22.04 12.31
C VAL A 258 -12.14 21.66 12.83
N LYS A 259 -13.11 21.56 11.92
CA LYS A 259 -14.52 21.25 12.24
C LYS A 259 -14.92 19.89 11.68
N PRO A 260 -15.87 19.17 12.33
CA PRO A 260 -16.46 17.98 11.74
C PRO A 260 -16.99 18.24 10.33
N TYR A 261 -16.90 17.23 9.46
CA TYR A 261 -17.46 17.31 8.11
C TYR A 261 -18.97 17.58 8.17
N THR A 262 -19.48 18.40 7.26
CA THR A 262 -20.93 18.49 7.08
C THR A 262 -21.49 17.14 6.61
N PRO A 263 -22.80 16.88 6.73
CA PRO A 263 -23.41 15.65 6.25
C PRO A 263 -23.15 15.38 4.76
N LEU A 264 -23.11 16.42 3.90
CA LEU A 264 -22.81 16.27 2.48
C LEU A 264 -21.33 15.96 2.24
N GLU A 265 -20.42 16.64 2.94
CA GLU A 265 -18.98 16.38 2.87
C GLU A 265 -18.64 14.97 3.34
N LEU A 266 -19.31 14.47 4.38
CA LEU A 266 -19.14 13.11 4.88
C LEU A 266 -19.58 12.07 3.84
N GLN A 267 -20.70 12.30 3.15
CA GLN A 267 -21.14 11.44 2.05
C GLN A 267 -20.15 11.46 0.88
N GLY A 268 -19.68 12.66 0.51
CA GLY A 268 -18.68 12.83 -0.55
C GLY A 268 -17.36 12.14 -0.24
N ARG A 269 -16.93 12.19 1.02
CA ARG A 269 -15.76 11.47 1.52
C ARG A 269 -15.92 9.96 1.41
N ASP A 270 -17.07 9.43 1.79
CA ASP A 270 -17.34 7.99 1.70
C ASP A 270 -17.34 7.52 0.24
N ILE A 271 -17.90 8.31 -0.67
CA ILE A 271 -17.83 8.04 -2.11
C ILE A 271 -16.38 8.13 -2.61
N TYR A 272 -15.62 9.15 -2.20
CA TYR A 272 -14.19 9.26 -2.52
C TYR A 272 -13.38 8.03 -2.07
N VAL A 273 -13.72 7.44 -0.92
CA VAL A 273 -13.13 6.17 -0.44
C VAL A 273 -13.63 4.98 -1.25
N ARG A 274 -14.95 4.89 -1.50
CA ARG A 274 -15.60 3.82 -2.26
C ARG A 274 -14.99 3.67 -3.65
N GLU A 275 -14.75 4.79 -4.32
CA GLU A 275 -14.17 4.84 -5.66
C GLU A 275 -12.65 4.69 -5.67
N GLY A 276 -11.99 4.61 -4.50
CA GLY A 276 -10.56 4.39 -4.41
C GLY A 276 -9.70 5.60 -4.80
N CYS A 277 -10.25 6.82 -4.81
CA CYS A 277 -9.52 8.04 -5.18
C CYS A 277 -8.25 8.25 -4.33
N TYR A 278 -8.29 7.84 -3.05
CA TYR A 278 -7.15 7.89 -2.13
C TYR A 278 -5.94 7.02 -2.55
N THR A 279 -6.14 6.05 -3.44
CA THR A 279 -5.04 5.21 -3.96
C THR A 279 -4.18 5.95 -4.98
N CYS A 280 -4.74 6.97 -5.64
CA CYS A 280 -4.05 7.82 -6.59
C CYS A 280 -3.61 9.14 -5.96
N HIS A 281 -4.50 9.74 -5.18
CA HIS A 281 -4.33 11.07 -4.59
C HIS A 281 -4.02 10.94 -3.11
N SER A 282 -2.81 11.32 -2.73
CA SER A 282 -2.49 11.49 -1.32
C SER A 282 -3.23 12.70 -0.76
N GLN A 283 -3.52 12.65 0.54
CA GLN A 283 -4.04 13.79 1.29
C GLN A 283 -3.06 14.19 2.39
N MET A 284 -1.77 14.21 2.08
CA MET A 284 -0.73 14.52 3.04
C MET A 284 0.48 15.15 2.33
N ILE A 285 0.52 16.48 2.38
CA ILE A 285 1.62 17.31 1.88
C ILE A 285 2.77 17.21 2.88
N ARG A 286 3.94 16.79 2.39
CA ARG A 286 5.14 16.64 3.21
C ARG A 286 5.81 18.01 3.45
N PRO A 287 6.55 18.19 4.55
CA PRO A 287 7.23 19.45 4.88
C PRO A 287 8.52 19.64 4.06
N PHE A 288 8.44 19.45 2.74
CA PHE A 288 9.52 19.72 1.80
C PHE A 288 9.16 20.97 1.00
N ARG A 289 10.17 21.78 0.68
CA ARG A 289 9.97 22.99 -0.12
C ARG A 289 9.26 22.68 -1.45
N SER A 290 9.66 21.61 -2.14
CA SER A 290 9.05 21.19 -3.41
C SER A 290 7.58 20.82 -3.30
N GLU A 291 7.16 20.26 -2.17
CA GLU A 291 5.77 19.92 -1.90
C GLU A 291 4.97 21.16 -1.54
N THR A 292 5.52 22.02 -0.68
CA THR A 292 4.80 23.21 -0.21
C THR A 292 4.64 24.27 -1.29
N GLU A 293 5.63 24.42 -2.17
CA GLU A 293 5.53 25.30 -3.35
C GLU A 293 4.50 24.77 -4.36
N ARG A 294 4.30 23.45 -4.42
CA ARG A 294 3.36 22.83 -5.36
C ARG A 294 1.93 22.82 -4.85
N TYR A 295 1.73 22.46 -3.58
CA TYR A 295 0.42 22.15 -3.02
C TYR A 295 -0.01 23.10 -1.90
N GLY A 296 0.86 24.00 -1.44
CA GLY A 296 0.58 24.90 -0.31
C GLY A 296 1.09 24.34 1.02
N GLU A 297 0.61 24.90 2.14
CA GLU A 297 1.14 24.56 3.47
C GLU A 297 1.10 23.06 3.76
N TYR A 298 2.19 22.53 4.33
CA TYR A 298 2.31 21.11 4.68
C TYR A 298 1.20 20.65 5.64
N SER A 299 0.85 19.37 5.57
CA SER A 299 -0.24 18.80 6.38
C SER A 299 0.20 18.60 7.84
N LYS A 300 -0.67 19.01 8.77
CA LYS A 300 -0.49 18.82 10.21
C LYS A 300 -1.34 17.64 10.68
N ALA A 301 -0.82 16.86 11.63
CA ALA A 301 -1.54 15.68 12.14
C ALA A 301 -2.94 16.01 12.68
N GLY A 302 -3.13 17.20 13.26
CA GLY A 302 -4.40 17.66 13.80
C GLY A 302 -5.49 17.98 12.78
N GLU A 303 -5.17 17.99 11.49
CA GLU A 303 -6.17 18.20 10.42
C GLU A 303 -7.03 16.96 10.17
N PHE A 304 -6.50 15.77 10.50
CA PHE A 304 -7.14 14.49 10.22
C PHE A 304 -7.94 13.95 11.41
N VAL A 305 -8.12 14.74 12.48
CA VAL A 305 -8.71 14.27 13.76
C VAL A 305 -10.12 13.68 13.64
N TYR A 306 -10.83 13.99 12.56
CA TYR A 306 -12.17 13.47 12.27
C TYR A 306 -12.20 12.48 11.10
N ASP A 307 -11.03 12.02 10.62
CA ASP A 307 -10.94 11.04 9.56
C ASP A 307 -10.97 9.61 10.09
N HIS A 308 -12.04 8.90 9.74
CA HIS A 308 -12.20 7.49 10.06
C HIS A 308 -12.59 6.72 8.78
N PRO A 309 -11.70 5.88 8.21
CA PRO A 309 -10.26 5.75 8.50
C PRO A 309 -9.45 6.92 7.90
N PHE A 310 -8.21 7.10 8.36
CA PHE A 310 -7.25 8.03 7.73
C PHE A 310 -6.96 7.64 6.27
N GLN A 311 -6.80 8.63 5.40
CA GLN A 311 -6.55 8.42 3.95
C GLN A 311 -5.08 8.65 3.57
N TRP A 312 -4.14 8.23 4.44
CA TRP A 312 -2.71 8.34 4.15
C TRP A 312 -2.31 7.28 3.12
N GLY A 313 -2.10 7.71 1.87
CA GLY A 313 -1.57 6.86 0.81
C GLY A 313 -0.11 6.49 1.05
N SER A 314 0.39 5.46 0.35
CA SER A 314 1.81 5.09 0.31
C SER A 314 2.44 5.33 -1.07
N LYS A 315 1.63 5.72 -2.05
CA LYS A 315 1.98 6.03 -3.43
C LYS A 315 1.22 7.28 -3.89
N ARG A 316 1.80 8.05 -4.81
CA ARG A 316 1.14 9.16 -5.49
C ARG A 316 1.14 8.93 -7.01
N THR A 317 -0.05 8.78 -7.60
CA THR A 317 -0.25 8.68 -9.06
C THR A 317 -0.94 9.92 -9.63
N GLY A 318 -1.79 10.57 -8.83
CA GLY A 318 -2.35 11.90 -9.05
C GLY A 318 -1.75 12.92 -8.07
N PRO A 319 -1.93 14.24 -8.26
CA PRO A 319 -1.43 15.25 -7.32
C PRO A 319 -2.01 15.07 -5.90
N ASP A 320 -1.35 15.66 -4.91
CA ASP A 320 -1.90 15.72 -3.55
C ASP A 320 -3.11 16.67 -3.49
N LEU A 321 -4.15 16.27 -2.77
CA LEU A 321 -5.41 17.02 -2.69
C LEU A 321 -5.67 17.67 -1.33
N ALA A 322 -4.74 17.61 -0.37
CA ALA A 322 -4.98 18.12 0.99
C ALA A 322 -5.29 19.63 1.06
N ARG A 323 -5.07 20.37 -0.03
CA ARG A 323 -5.33 21.81 -0.17
C ARG A 323 -6.21 22.13 -1.39
N GLU A 324 -6.91 21.14 -1.93
CA GLU A 324 -7.70 21.29 -3.15
C GLU A 324 -8.80 22.36 -3.02
N GLY A 325 -9.37 22.53 -1.83
CA GLY A 325 -10.40 23.54 -1.54
C GLY A 325 -9.88 24.92 -1.14
N ALA A 326 -8.56 25.14 -1.12
CA ALA A 326 -7.95 26.31 -0.48
C ALA A 326 -6.87 27.02 -1.32
N GLY A 327 -6.70 28.31 -1.04
CA GLY A 327 -5.64 29.14 -1.62
C GLY A 327 -5.62 29.14 -3.15
N ASN A 328 -4.42 29.10 -3.73
CA ASN A 328 -4.20 29.12 -5.17
C ASN A 328 -4.56 27.79 -5.88
N ASN A 329 -4.79 26.72 -5.11
CA ASN A 329 -5.16 25.42 -5.65
C ASN A 329 -6.67 25.27 -5.86
N LYS A 330 -7.47 26.13 -5.21
CA LYS A 330 -8.93 26.08 -5.27
C LYS A 330 -9.44 26.11 -6.71
N LYS A 331 -10.17 25.05 -7.08
CA LYS A 331 -10.87 24.95 -8.36
C LYS A 331 -12.35 25.30 -8.19
N SER A 332 -13.01 25.72 -9.27
CA SER A 332 -14.46 25.95 -9.25
C SER A 332 -15.22 24.63 -9.18
N ASN A 333 -16.49 24.67 -8.77
CA ASN A 333 -17.35 23.49 -8.82
C ASN A 333 -17.48 22.96 -10.25
N ALA A 334 -17.60 23.85 -11.24
CA ALA A 334 -17.66 23.47 -12.66
C ALA A 334 -16.36 22.79 -13.13
N TRP A 335 -15.19 23.25 -12.65
CA TRP A 335 -13.93 22.57 -12.95
C TRP A 335 -13.93 21.15 -12.39
N HIS A 336 -14.33 20.94 -11.12
CA HIS A 336 -14.41 19.61 -10.53
C HIS A 336 -15.42 18.72 -11.26
N PHE A 337 -16.59 19.26 -11.60
CA PHE A 337 -17.63 18.54 -12.34
C PHE A 337 -17.07 18.03 -13.67
N ASN A 338 -16.54 18.93 -14.50
CA ASN A 338 -16.01 18.58 -15.80
C ASN A 338 -14.75 17.69 -15.70
N HIS A 339 -13.95 17.85 -14.64
CA HIS A 339 -12.78 17.02 -14.41
C HIS A 339 -13.15 15.59 -14.03
N LEU A 340 -14.23 15.38 -13.27
CA LEU A 340 -14.75 14.06 -12.95
C LEU A 340 -15.46 13.43 -14.15
N ASP A 341 -16.15 14.23 -14.97
CA ASP A 341 -16.82 13.77 -16.20
C ASP A 341 -15.79 13.33 -17.26
N GLU A 342 -14.91 14.25 -17.68
CA GLU A 342 -13.90 14.00 -18.69
C GLU A 342 -12.52 14.56 -18.27
N PRO A 343 -11.76 13.80 -17.45
CA PRO A 343 -10.48 14.28 -16.92
C PRO A 343 -9.48 14.68 -18.02
N SER A 344 -9.48 13.99 -19.15
CA SER A 344 -8.57 14.24 -20.29
C SER A 344 -8.88 15.53 -21.05
N ALA A 345 -10.13 15.99 -21.04
CA ALA A 345 -10.53 17.26 -21.64
C ALA A 345 -10.08 18.44 -20.78
N ILE A 346 -10.15 18.29 -19.45
CA ILE A 346 -9.71 19.33 -18.50
C ILE A 346 -8.20 19.33 -18.29
N SER A 347 -7.56 18.16 -18.34
CA SER A 347 -6.12 18.00 -18.13
C SER A 347 -5.56 17.06 -19.20
N THR A 348 -5.13 17.65 -20.32
CA THR A 348 -4.61 16.90 -21.48
C THR A 348 -3.49 15.95 -21.08
N GLY A 349 -3.69 14.65 -21.28
CA GLY A 349 -2.72 13.61 -20.91
C GLY A 349 -2.95 12.99 -19.53
N SER A 350 -4.01 13.37 -18.82
CA SER A 350 -4.45 12.73 -17.57
C SER A 350 -4.62 11.22 -17.75
N VAL A 351 -4.25 10.46 -16.71
CA VAL A 351 -4.45 9.01 -16.60
C VAL A 351 -5.58 8.66 -15.64
N MET A 352 -6.25 9.66 -15.07
CA MET A 352 -7.40 9.49 -14.21
C MET A 352 -8.57 8.94 -15.03
N PRO A 353 -9.25 7.86 -14.58
CA PRO A 353 -10.46 7.38 -15.24
C PRO A 353 -11.59 8.40 -15.11
N SER A 354 -12.53 8.36 -16.05
CA SER A 354 -13.78 9.12 -15.93
C SER A 354 -14.63 8.56 -14.79
N TYR A 355 -15.24 9.47 -14.03
CA TYR A 355 -16.24 9.24 -13.00
C TYR A 355 -17.61 9.82 -13.40
N ALA A 356 -17.90 9.91 -14.70
CA ALA A 356 -19.15 10.45 -15.23
C ALA A 356 -20.40 9.78 -14.65
N PHE A 357 -20.32 8.51 -14.26
CA PHE A 357 -21.43 7.78 -13.63
C PHE A 357 -21.92 8.41 -12.32
N LEU A 358 -21.08 9.20 -11.62
CA LEU A 358 -21.47 9.95 -10.42
C LEU A 358 -22.48 11.07 -10.72
N ILE A 359 -22.59 11.50 -11.98
CA ILE A 359 -23.57 12.48 -12.46
C ILE A 359 -24.97 11.85 -12.48
N ASP A 360 -25.05 10.58 -12.84
CA ASP A 360 -26.32 9.86 -12.98
C ASP A 360 -26.80 9.25 -11.66
N HIS A 361 -25.88 8.79 -10.81
CA HIS A 361 -26.21 8.11 -9.56
C HIS A 361 -26.84 9.04 -8.52
N GLU A 362 -27.87 8.52 -7.84
CA GLU A 362 -28.51 9.24 -6.75
C GLU A 362 -27.78 9.03 -5.42
N LEU A 363 -27.69 10.10 -4.65
CA LEU A 363 -27.08 10.13 -3.34
C LEU A 363 -27.97 9.43 -2.30
N ASP A 364 -27.42 8.43 -1.62
CA ASP A 364 -28.12 7.77 -0.51
C ASP A 364 -28.22 8.67 0.73
N THR A 365 -29.38 9.30 0.90
CA THR A 365 -29.70 10.12 2.07
C THR A 365 -30.29 9.32 3.23
N ALA A 366 -30.67 8.05 3.03
CA ALA A 366 -31.25 7.22 4.09
C ALA A 366 -30.20 6.87 5.15
N SER A 367 -28.94 6.68 4.74
CA SER A 367 -27.83 6.32 5.65
C SER A 367 -27.22 7.51 6.40
N THR A 368 -27.50 8.76 6.03
CA THR A 368 -26.87 9.96 6.61
C THR A 368 -27.01 10.02 8.14
N ALA A 369 -28.21 9.77 8.66
CA ALA A 369 -28.45 9.84 10.10
C ALA A 369 -27.66 8.77 10.88
N SER A 370 -27.55 7.55 10.34
CA SER A 370 -26.72 6.49 10.93
C SER A 370 -25.23 6.82 10.88
N LYS A 371 -24.74 7.43 9.78
CA LYS A 371 -23.34 7.84 9.65
C LYS A 371 -22.95 8.89 10.69
N ILE A 372 -23.79 9.92 10.88
CA ILE A 372 -23.56 10.94 11.92
C ILE A 372 -23.51 10.30 13.31
N LYS A 373 -24.44 9.39 13.64
CA LYS A 373 -24.42 8.68 14.94
C LYS A 373 -23.17 7.81 15.11
N ALA A 374 -22.71 7.15 14.04
CA ALA A 374 -21.47 6.39 14.06
C ALA A 374 -20.26 7.31 14.34
N MET A 375 -20.18 8.45 13.68
CA MET A 375 -19.13 9.44 13.93
C MET A 375 -19.18 10.01 15.35
N GLN A 376 -20.37 10.25 15.91
CA GLN A 376 -20.53 10.61 17.32
C GLN A 376 -19.99 9.52 18.27
N THR A 377 -20.22 8.24 17.94
CA THR A 377 -19.70 7.10 18.70
C THR A 377 -18.17 7.02 18.63
N LEU A 378 -17.59 7.44 17.52
CA LEU A 378 -16.14 7.55 17.31
C LEU A 378 -15.53 8.80 17.98
N GLY A 379 -16.33 9.64 18.64
CA GLY A 379 -15.87 10.82 19.38
C GLY A 379 -15.83 12.11 18.56
N VAL A 380 -16.41 12.13 17.36
CA VAL A 380 -16.55 13.36 16.56
C VAL A 380 -17.64 14.25 17.17
N PRO A 381 -17.36 15.53 17.48
CA PRO A 381 -18.22 16.38 18.30
C PRO A 381 -19.39 16.99 17.52
N TYR A 382 -20.23 16.16 16.90
CA TYR A 382 -21.53 16.60 16.38
C TYR A 382 -22.51 16.86 17.53
N ALA A 383 -23.31 17.92 17.41
CA ALA A 383 -24.31 18.27 18.42
C ALA A 383 -25.30 17.10 18.70
N THR A 384 -25.75 16.98 19.93
CA THR A 384 -26.78 16.00 20.30
C THR A 384 -28.04 16.24 19.46
N GLY A 385 -28.55 15.19 18.81
CA GLY A 385 -29.70 15.29 17.91
C GLY A 385 -29.40 15.75 16.48
N TYR A 386 -28.13 16.07 16.14
CA TYR A 386 -27.74 16.54 14.80
C TYR A 386 -28.17 15.59 13.66
N ALA A 387 -28.20 14.28 13.93
CA ALA A 387 -28.67 13.26 12.98
C ALA A 387 -30.10 13.50 12.45
N THR A 388 -30.96 14.22 13.20
CA THR A 388 -32.35 14.53 12.78
C THR A 388 -32.42 15.64 11.75
N ILE A 389 -31.48 16.59 11.77
CA ILE A 389 -31.42 17.72 10.83
C ILE A 389 -30.40 17.49 9.71
N ALA A 390 -29.59 16.44 9.81
CA ALA A 390 -28.47 16.17 8.89
C ALA A 390 -28.89 16.12 7.41
N ASN A 391 -30.01 15.48 7.09
CA ASN A 391 -30.49 15.42 5.70
C ASN A 391 -30.98 16.77 5.17
N LYS A 392 -31.51 17.63 6.04
CA LYS A 392 -31.90 18.98 5.65
C LYS A 392 -30.66 19.80 5.29
N GLU A 393 -29.67 19.84 6.18
CA GLU A 393 -28.42 20.58 5.93
C GLU A 393 -27.65 20.03 4.73
N LEU A 394 -27.62 18.71 4.56
CA LEU A 394 -27.07 18.04 3.38
C LEU A 394 -27.69 18.62 2.10
N MET A 395 -29.01 18.64 2.02
CA MET A 395 -29.73 19.10 0.83
C MET A 395 -29.61 20.61 0.62
N ASP A 396 -29.53 21.40 1.70
CA ASP A 396 -29.33 22.84 1.61
C ASP A 396 -27.96 23.17 1.03
N GLN A 397 -26.89 22.50 1.48
CA GLN A 397 -25.55 22.65 0.90
C GLN A 397 -25.52 22.13 -0.55
N ALA A 398 -26.17 21.01 -0.84
CA ALA A 398 -26.18 20.42 -2.17
C ALA A 398 -26.88 21.33 -3.20
N LYS A 399 -27.98 21.97 -2.81
CA LYS A 399 -28.68 22.96 -3.64
C LYS A 399 -27.80 24.17 -3.96
N GLN A 400 -26.98 24.62 -3.00
CA GLN A 400 -26.05 25.74 -3.24
C GLN A 400 -25.00 25.38 -4.31
N ILE A 401 -24.43 24.17 -4.23
CA ILE A 401 -23.46 23.69 -5.22
C ILE A 401 -24.12 23.53 -6.60
N ALA A 402 -25.30 22.90 -6.65
CA ALA A 402 -26.05 22.74 -7.89
C ALA A 402 -26.46 24.10 -8.52
N ALA A 403 -26.86 25.08 -7.69
CA ALA A 403 -27.16 26.42 -8.17
C ALA A 403 -25.92 27.14 -8.72
N ASN A 404 -24.75 26.96 -8.09
CA ASN A 404 -23.50 27.49 -8.62
C ASN A 404 -23.11 26.83 -9.95
N LEU A 405 -23.23 25.50 -10.07
CA LEU A 405 -23.01 24.79 -11.33
C LEU A 405 -23.95 25.27 -12.46
N LYS A 406 -25.20 25.57 -12.11
CA LYS A 406 -26.16 26.11 -13.07
C LYS A 406 -25.75 27.48 -13.62
N GLN A 407 -25.07 28.31 -12.83
CA GLN A 407 -24.52 29.60 -13.30
C GLN A 407 -23.42 29.40 -14.35
N ASP A 408 -22.70 28.28 -14.27
CA ASP A 408 -21.67 27.88 -15.23
C ASP A 408 -22.24 27.04 -16.41
N GLY A 409 -23.56 26.96 -16.53
CA GLY A 409 -24.25 26.24 -17.62
C GLY A 409 -24.37 24.72 -17.42
N ILE A 410 -24.06 24.20 -16.23
CA ILE A 410 -24.13 22.77 -15.91
C ILE A 410 -25.42 22.49 -15.13
N GLU A 411 -26.35 21.76 -15.74
CA GLU A 411 -27.59 21.33 -15.07
C GLU A 411 -27.43 19.95 -14.43
N VAL A 412 -27.45 19.89 -13.11
CA VAL A 412 -27.36 18.64 -12.34
C VAL A 412 -28.25 18.71 -11.10
N GLY A 413 -28.88 17.59 -10.75
CA GLY A 413 -29.71 17.50 -9.56
C GLY A 413 -28.89 17.63 -8.26
N PRO A 414 -29.41 18.30 -7.21
CA PRO A 414 -28.72 18.37 -5.91
C PRO A 414 -28.65 17.01 -5.19
N ASN A 415 -29.41 16.02 -5.64
CA ASN A 415 -29.42 14.66 -5.11
C ASN A 415 -28.42 13.74 -5.82
N LYS A 416 -27.48 14.24 -6.62
CA LYS A 416 -26.50 13.42 -7.33
C LYS A 416 -25.22 13.20 -6.53
N GLU A 417 -24.61 12.03 -6.70
CA GLU A 417 -23.38 11.67 -5.98
C GLU A 417 -22.23 12.66 -6.26
N ILE A 418 -22.10 13.13 -7.51
CA ILE A 418 -21.06 14.10 -7.90
C ILE A 418 -21.09 15.39 -7.05
N ILE A 419 -22.27 15.85 -6.64
CA ILE A 419 -22.42 17.05 -5.80
C ILE A 419 -21.77 16.84 -4.43
N SER A 420 -21.92 15.66 -3.84
CA SER A 420 -21.31 15.33 -2.55
C SER A 420 -19.79 15.24 -2.64
N VAL A 421 -19.25 14.64 -3.72
CA VAL A 421 -17.80 14.56 -3.96
C VAL A 421 -17.20 15.94 -4.15
N ILE A 422 -17.86 16.82 -4.92
CA ILE A 422 -17.44 18.22 -5.07
C ILE A 422 -17.43 18.93 -3.71
N ALA A 423 -18.46 18.74 -2.88
CA ALA A 423 -18.50 19.31 -1.53
C ALA A 423 -17.29 18.88 -0.69
N TYR A 424 -16.94 17.60 -0.72
CA TYR A 424 -15.78 17.07 0.00
C TYR A 424 -14.46 17.63 -0.54
N LEU A 425 -14.26 17.70 -1.86
CA LEU A 425 -13.03 18.27 -2.45
C LEU A 425 -12.87 19.76 -2.11
N GLN A 426 -13.96 20.53 -2.17
CA GLN A 426 -13.98 21.95 -1.79
C GLN A 426 -13.69 22.17 -0.30
N ARG A 427 -13.88 21.15 0.53
CA ARG A 427 -13.64 21.18 1.97
C ARG A 427 -12.18 20.93 2.34
N LEU A 428 -11.39 20.29 1.47
CA LEU A 428 -10.00 19.92 1.76
C LEU A 428 -9.11 21.16 1.93
N GLY A 429 -8.49 21.29 3.09
CA GLY A 429 -7.56 22.38 3.40
C GLY A 429 -8.20 23.72 3.79
N THR A 430 -9.52 23.81 3.93
CA THR A 430 -10.17 25.09 4.27
C THR A 430 -9.97 25.51 5.72
N ASP A 431 -9.77 24.57 6.63
CA ASP A 431 -9.79 24.84 8.07
C ASP A 431 -8.54 25.52 8.59
N ILE A 432 -7.42 25.41 7.89
CA ILE A 432 -6.16 26.06 8.29
C ILE A 432 -6.22 27.58 8.09
N ASN A 433 -7.12 28.07 7.24
CA ASN A 433 -7.26 29.50 6.91
C ASN A 433 -8.39 30.19 7.68
N LYS A 434 -9.24 29.43 8.38
CA LYS A 434 -10.31 29.98 9.23
C LYS A 434 -9.70 30.42 10.56
N LYS A 435 -9.40 31.71 10.68
CA LYS A 435 -8.94 32.33 11.93
C LYS A 435 -10.08 32.52 12.91
#